data_AF-A0A7C1PJ49-F1
#
_entry.id   AF-A0A7C1PJ49-F1
#
_cell.length_a   1.000
_cell.length_b   1.000
_cell.length_c   1.000
_cell.angle_alpha   90.00
_cell.angle_beta   90.00
_cell.angle_gamma   90.00
#
_symmetry.space_group_name_H-M   'P 1'
#
loop_
_entity.id
_entity.type
_entity.pdbx_description
1 polymer ?
#
loop_
_entity_poly.entity_id
_entity_poly.type
_entity_poly.pdbx_seq_one_letter_code
_entity_poly.pdbx_strand_id
1 'polypeptide(L)' 'MIARKISILDKVCWDDKGIWGKGYFVSTVGINEQIIRKYIELQGKEDARQAKLEL' A
#
# COMPACT_ATOMS: atom_id res chain seq x y z
N MET A 1 7.41 -9.32 -12.33
CA MET A 1 8.47 -10.18 -11.76
C MET A 1 8.25 -10.63 -10.30
N ILE A 2 7.13 -10.29 -9.63
CA ILE A 2 6.73 -10.92 -8.33
C ILE A 2 5.41 -11.69 -8.47
N ALA A 3 4.40 -11.09 -9.13
CA ALA A 3 3.11 -11.74 -9.39
C ALA A 3 3.24 -13.12 -10.07
N ARG A 4 4.15 -13.26 -11.05
CA ARG A 4 4.36 -14.51 -11.80
C ARG A 4 4.97 -15.65 -10.98
N LYS A 5 5.60 -15.34 -9.83
CA LYS A 5 6.27 -16.33 -8.97
C LYS A 5 5.35 -16.83 -7.85
N ILE A 6 4.24 -16.13 -7.58
CA ILE A 6 3.28 -16.48 -6.54
C ILE A 6 1.90 -16.64 -7.19
N SER A 7 1.51 -17.88 -7.49
CA SER A 7 0.26 -18.19 -8.22
C SER A 7 -1.02 -17.60 -7.62
N ILE A 8 -1.05 -17.29 -6.32
CA ILE A 8 -2.23 -16.68 -5.68
C ILE A 8 -2.32 -15.16 -5.89
N LEU A 9 -1.19 -14.48 -6.09
CA LEU A 9 -1.14 -13.04 -6.30
C LEU A 9 -1.53 -12.63 -7.74
N ASP A 10 -1.54 -13.57 -8.68
CA ASP A 10 -1.93 -13.31 -10.07
C ASP A 10 -3.35 -12.73 -10.12
N LYS A 11 -4.33 -13.33 -9.45
CA LYS A 11 -5.72 -12.82 -9.46
C LYS A 11 -5.90 -11.44 -8.82
N VAL A 12 -5.02 -11.05 -7.89
CA VAL A 12 -5.12 -9.78 -7.15
C VAL A 12 -4.40 -8.64 -7.87
N CYS A 13 -3.32 -8.95 -8.59
CA CYS A 13 -2.52 -7.95 -9.31
C CYS A 13 -3.13 -7.47 -10.63
N TRP A 14 -4.19 -8.11 -11.12
CA TRP A 14 -4.84 -7.79 -12.41
C TRP A 14 -5.88 -6.69 -12.32
N ASP A 15 -6.25 -6.26 -11.11
CA ASP A 15 -6.91 -4.97 -10.94
C ASP A 15 -5.83 -3.89 -11.15
N ASP A 16 -6.09 -2.90 -12.02
CA ASP A 16 -5.14 -1.89 -12.52
C ASP A 16 -4.43 -1.10 -11.39
N LYS A 17 -4.92 -1.26 -10.15
CA LYS A 17 -4.42 -0.64 -8.92
C LYS A 17 -3.18 -1.32 -8.31
N GLY A 18 -2.89 -2.57 -8.69
CA GLY A 18 -1.78 -3.33 -8.11
C GLY A 18 -1.94 -3.62 -6.61
N ILE A 19 -0.90 -4.21 -5.99
CA ILE A 19 -0.94 -4.67 -4.58
C ILE A 19 -0.45 -3.60 -3.60
N TRP A 20 0.30 -2.61 -4.09
CA TRP A 20 0.98 -1.62 -3.26
C TRP A 20 0.30 -0.25 -3.37
N GLY A 21 0.19 0.45 -2.24
CA GLY A 21 -0.20 1.87 -2.26
C GLY A 21 0.85 2.74 -2.94
N LYS A 22 0.48 3.96 -3.33
CA LYS A 22 1.37 4.87 -4.09
C LYS A 22 2.63 5.30 -3.32
N GLY A 23 2.56 5.33 -1.98
CA GLY A 23 3.63 5.79 -1.11
C GLY A 23 4.37 4.65 -0.39
N TYR A 24 5.59 4.95 0.06
CA TYR A 24 6.34 4.12 1.01
C TYR A 24 6.96 4.98 2.12
N PHE A 25 7.26 4.34 3.25
CA PHE A 25 7.92 4.95 4.40
C PHE A 25 9.26 4.27 4.65
N VAL A 26 10.33 5.06 4.79
CA VAL A 26 11.68 4.56 5.09
C VAL A 26 12.25 5.32 6.28
N SER A 27 12.98 4.62 7.14
CA SER A 27 13.66 5.25 8.26
C SER A 27 14.94 4.50 8.66
N THR A 28 15.88 5.24 9.23
CA THR A 28 17.09 4.70 9.87
C THR A 28 16.78 4.23 11.29
N VAL A 29 17.72 3.52 11.91
CA VAL A 29 17.58 3.05 13.30
C VAL A 29 17.25 4.23 14.22
N GLY A 30 16.20 4.10 15.04
CA GLY A 30 15.74 5.14 15.97
C GLY A 30 14.25 5.50 15.92
N ILE A 31 13.45 4.85 15.06
CA ILE A 31 12.00 5.09 14.99
C ILE A 31 11.16 4.26 15.96
N ASN A 32 10.06 4.88 16.42
CA ASN A 32 9.05 4.34 17.30
C ASN A 32 7.86 3.76 16.49
N GLU A 33 7.34 2.59 16.90
CA GLU A 33 6.14 1.92 16.35
C GLU A 33 4.96 2.88 16.12
N GLN A 34 4.78 3.87 17.00
CA GLN A 34 3.71 4.85 16.90
C GLN A 34 3.74 5.63 15.58
N ILE A 35 4.92 5.95 15.06
CA ILE A 35 5.09 6.69 13.80
C ILE A 35 4.70 5.80 12.62
N ILE A 36 5.10 4.53 12.64
CA ILE A 36 4.75 3.55 11.61
C ILE A 36 3.23 3.36 11.57
N ARG A 37 2.58 3.18 12.72
CA ARG A 37 1.10 3.07 12.81
C ARG A 37 0.40 4.30 12.25
N LYS A 38 0.90 5.49 12.58
CA LYS A 38 0.34 6.75 12.07
C LYS A 38 0.47 6.86 10.55
N TYR A 39 1.61 6.44 9.99
CA TYR A 39 1.80 6.38 8.54
C TYR A 39 0.79 5.45 7.86
N ILE A 40 0.63 4.22 8.38
CA ILE A 40 -0.30 3.22 7.83
C ILE A 40 -1.76 3.74 7.87
N GLU A 41 -2.18 4.35 8.99
CA GLU A 41 -3.55 4.87 9.13
C GLU A 41 -3.83 6.02 8.13
N LEU A 42 -2.87 6.93 7.96
CA LEU A 42 -2.99 8.03 7.02
C LEU A 42 -3.03 7.55 5.57
N GLN A 43 -2.18 6.57 5.22
CA GLN A 43 -2.16 5.98 3.88
C GLN A 43 -3.48 5.28 3.56
N GLY A 44 -4.03 4.48 4.50
CA GLY A 44 -5.33 3.84 4.31
C GLY A 44 -6.48 4.83 4.11
N LYS A 45 -6.46 5.98 4.80
CA LYS A 45 -7.46 7.06 4.61
C LYS A 45 -7.35 7.69 3.22
N GLU A 46 -6.13 7.92 2.73
CA GLU A 46 -5.90 8.55 1.44
C GLU A 46 -6.26 7.62 0.27
N ASP A 47 -5.84 6.36 0.34
CA ASP A 47 -6.17 5.36 -0.68
C ASP A 47 -7.70 5.14 -0.77
N ALA A 48 -8.40 5.16 0.38
CA ALA A 48 -9.87 5.08 0.42
C ALA A 48 -10.56 6.33 -0.15
N ARG A 49 -9.99 7.53 0.05
CA ARG A 49 -10.51 8.77 -0.55
C ARG A 49 -10.30 8.80 -2.06
N GLN A 50 -9.10 8.42 -2.52
CA GLN A 50 -8.79 8.34 -3.94
C GLN A 50 -9.77 7.38 -4.65
N ALA A 51 -10.08 6.24 -4.02
CA ALA A 51 -11.09 5.32 -4.54
C ALA A 51 -12.50 5.92 -4.69
N LYS A 52 -12.83 6.96 -3.91
CA LYS A 52 -14.13 7.66 -3.96
C LYS A 52 -14.13 8.87 -4.91
N LEU A 53 -12.97 9.44 -5.20
CA LEU A 53 -12.80 10.59 -6.10
C LEU A 53 -12.71 10.17 -7.57
N GLU A 54 -12.42 8.90 -7.86
CA GLU A 54 -12.50 8.34 -9.21
C GLU A 54 -13.96 8.00 -9.56
N LEU A 55 -14.70 9.00 -10.04
CA LEU A 55 -16.01 8.91 -10.73
C LEU A 55 -15.92 9.72 -12.03
#